data_AF-A0AAX0QW36-F1
#
_entry.id   AF-A0AAX0QW36-F1
#
_cell.length_a   1.000
_cell.length_b   1.000
_cell.length_c   1.000
_cell.angle_alpha   90.00
_cell.angle_beta   90.00
_cell.angle_gamma   90.00
#
_symmetry.space_group_name_H-M   'P 1'
#
loop_
_entity.id
_entity.type
_entity.pdbx_description
1 polymer ?
#
loop_
_entity_poly.entity_id
_entity_poly.type
_entity_poly.pdbx_seq_one_letter_code
_entity_poly.pdbx_strand_id
1 'polypeptide(L)'
;MDKNLWNLLSNYYIYELKDFSYKNINHFIMAQNDKYFKFSFNKNYFWNILDILDFDYFVDDKIHLLNSNSIDSNIDYSGSIITRINSSKNIFTELTRSKINNITIYHEKYGNQHFKIPKFNLKTNRVNFYIKTIGKCTYIKCESFKNIINLDSLSRYVHNIIILDLRSNMGGTIKSAINFLSYFISNDVNMFYLKNTKETYNVKSIKKSKIKFNQLIIYYNNKTLSTAELVIKVLASNFDVFLIGEKTGGKDIVTTIIEYNKMYFKIPCFKYIIDNELDKHSYIPSNNLNLLPKEFSDVKYFITK
;
A
#
# COMPACT_ATOMS: atom_id res chain seq x y z
N MET A 1 -27.57 -1.83 12.60
CA MET A 1 -26.59 -0.72 12.59
C MET A 1 -27.31 0.62 12.54
N ASP A 2 -26.72 1.70 13.04
CA ASP A 2 -27.28 3.06 12.90
C ASP A 2 -27.40 3.44 11.41
N LYS A 3 -28.59 3.90 10.97
CA LYS A 3 -28.88 4.28 9.58
C LYS A 3 -27.98 5.42 9.08
N ASN A 4 -27.62 6.35 9.96
CA ASN A 4 -26.73 7.45 9.61
C ASN A 4 -25.31 6.94 9.33
N LEU A 5 -24.83 6.01 10.14
CA LEU A 5 -23.55 5.34 9.91
C LEU A 5 -23.58 4.54 8.62
N TRP A 6 -24.65 3.78 8.35
CA TRP A 6 -24.82 3.05 7.10
C TRP A 6 -24.68 3.96 5.87
N ASN A 7 -25.44 5.06 5.85
CA ASN A 7 -25.41 6.01 4.74
C ASN A 7 -24.03 6.65 4.58
N LEU A 8 -23.38 7.01 5.69
CA LEU A 8 -22.03 7.56 5.67
C LEU A 8 -21.04 6.57 5.06
N LEU A 9 -20.99 5.33 5.55
CA LEU A 9 -20.09 4.30 5.03
C LEU A 9 -20.36 3.99 3.56
N SER A 10 -21.64 3.89 3.16
CA SER A 10 -22.06 3.62 1.78
C SER A 10 -21.65 4.72 0.80
N ASN A 11 -21.48 5.96 1.29
CA ASN A 11 -21.04 7.07 0.45
C ASN A 11 -19.54 7.05 0.16
N TYR A 12 -18.74 6.45 1.04
CA TYR A 12 -17.29 6.39 0.88
C TYR A 12 -16.79 5.04 0.38
N TYR A 13 -17.44 3.94 0.74
CA TYR A 13 -16.95 2.61 0.42
C TYR A 13 -17.02 2.36 -1.09
N ILE A 14 -15.91 1.91 -1.66
CA ILE A 14 -15.79 1.66 -3.11
C ILE A 14 -16.58 0.43 -3.59
N TYR A 15 -17.04 -0.40 -2.67
CA TYR A 15 -17.88 -1.55 -3.00
C TYR A 15 -19.26 -1.37 -2.38
N GLU A 16 -20.18 -2.25 -2.74
CA GLU A 16 -21.48 -2.31 -2.09
C GLU A 16 -21.31 -2.90 -0.67
N LEU A 17 -21.87 -2.21 0.33
CA LEU A 17 -21.90 -2.74 1.69
C LEU A 17 -22.86 -3.91 1.74
N LYS A 18 -22.38 -5.04 2.25
CA LYS A 18 -23.22 -6.20 2.52
C LYS A 18 -23.92 -5.98 3.85
N ASP A 19 -25.25 -5.86 3.82
CA ASP A 19 -26.04 -5.84 5.05
C ASP A 19 -26.22 -7.26 5.53
N PHE A 20 -25.50 -7.55 6.59
CA PHE A 20 -25.77 -8.69 7.41
C PHE A 20 -26.29 -8.09 8.72
N SER A 21 -27.40 -8.59 9.22
CA SER A 21 -28.09 -8.10 10.42
C SER A 21 -27.25 -8.29 11.70
N TYR A 22 -26.12 -7.59 11.81
CA TYR A 22 -25.14 -7.74 12.86
C TYR A 22 -25.35 -6.71 13.96
N LYS A 23 -25.20 -7.17 15.21
CA LYS A 23 -25.34 -6.35 16.41
C LYS A 23 -24.05 -5.60 16.79
N ASN A 24 -22.90 -5.99 16.22
CA ASN A 24 -21.58 -5.44 16.57
C ASN A 24 -20.92 -4.77 15.35
N ILE A 25 -20.42 -3.54 15.52
CA ILE A 25 -19.74 -2.79 14.45
C ILE A 25 -18.45 -3.46 13.97
N ASN A 26 -17.67 -4.08 14.87
CA ASN A 26 -16.45 -4.79 14.48
C ASN A 26 -16.75 -5.97 13.57
N HIS A 27 -17.79 -6.72 13.93
CA HIS A 27 -18.27 -7.83 13.13
C HIS A 27 -18.74 -7.35 11.75
N PHE A 28 -19.57 -6.31 11.72
CA PHE A 28 -20.05 -5.70 10.48
C PHE A 28 -18.91 -5.31 9.52
N ILE A 29 -17.88 -4.63 10.03
CA ILE A 29 -16.74 -4.18 9.22
C ILE A 29 -15.91 -5.37 8.74
N MET A 30 -15.63 -6.34 9.61
CA MET A 30 -14.84 -7.53 9.27
C MET A 30 -15.55 -8.43 8.26
N ALA A 31 -16.87 -8.56 8.35
CA ALA A 31 -17.69 -9.35 7.44
C ALA A 31 -17.80 -8.76 6.02
N GLN A 32 -17.36 -7.52 5.81
CA GLN A 32 -17.13 -7.03 4.44
C GLN A 32 -15.98 -7.77 3.74
N ASN A 33 -15.16 -8.52 4.51
CA ASN A 33 -14.04 -9.31 4.02
C ASN A 33 -13.05 -8.49 3.19
N ASP A 34 -12.85 -7.23 3.59
CA ASP A 34 -11.96 -6.28 2.96
C ASP A 34 -10.80 -5.96 3.91
N LYS A 35 -9.60 -6.43 3.57
CA LYS A 35 -8.40 -6.23 4.38
C LYS A 35 -8.02 -4.76 4.60
N TYR A 36 -8.60 -3.82 3.84
CA TYR A 36 -8.33 -2.39 3.97
C TYR A 36 -9.45 -1.63 4.68
N PHE A 37 -10.64 -2.24 4.84
CA PHE A 37 -11.73 -1.67 5.61
C PHE A 37 -11.56 -2.02 7.10
N LYS A 38 -11.27 -1.02 7.93
CA LYS A 38 -10.94 -1.22 9.35
C LYS A 38 -11.66 -0.20 10.24
N PHE A 39 -11.84 -0.59 11.49
CA PHE A 39 -12.44 0.21 12.56
C PHE A 39 -11.44 0.42 13.70
N SER A 40 -11.52 1.57 14.37
CA SER A 40 -10.78 1.83 15.61
C SER A 40 -11.39 2.97 16.43
N PHE A 41 -11.17 2.96 17.74
CA PHE A 41 -11.41 4.13 18.60
C PHE A 41 -10.23 5.11 18.60
N ASN A 42 -9.14 4.80 17.88
CA ASN A 42 -7.98 5.67 17.74
C ASN A 42 -7.59 5.84 16.26
N LYS A 43 -7.66 7.07 15.76
CA LYS A 43 -7.38 7.42 14.36
C LYS A 43 -6.00 7.00 13.84
N ASN A 44 -5.03 6.74 14.72
CA ASN A 44 -3.68 6.37 14.35
C ASN A 44 -3.44 4.85 14.32
N TYR A 45 -4.37 4.05 14.84
CA TYR A 45 -4.17 2.62 15.05
C TYR A 45 -5.38 1.81 14.57
N PHE A 46 -5.31 1.31 13.35
CA PHE A 46 -6.27 0.35 12.80
C PHE A 46 -5.68 -1.05 12.91
N TRP A 47 -5.93 -1.72 14.03
CA TRP A 47 -5.28 -2.99 14.39
C TRP A 47 -6.29 -4.13 14.28
N ASN A 48 -5.84 -5.25 13.72
CA ASN A 48 -6.49 -6.55 13.84
C ASN A 48 -5.38 -7.56 14.13
N ILE A 49 -5.53 -8.33 15.21
CA ILE A 49 -4.52 -9.29 15.63
C ILE A 49 -4.30 -10.38 14.57
N LEU A 50 -5.33 -10.79 13.83
CA LEU A 50 -5.16 -11.77 12.75
C LEU A 50 -4.28 -11.25 11.62
N ASP A 51 -4.42 -9.96 11.26
CA ASP A 51 -3.54 -9.34 10.26
C ASP A 51 -2.08 -9.28 10.76
N ILE A 52 -1.85 -9.03 12.06
CA ILE A 52 -0.50 -8.97 12.64
C ILE A 52 0.15 -10.36 12.67
N LEU A 53 -0.68 -11.38 12.88
CA LEU A 53 -0.32 -12.79 12.87
C LEU A 53 -0.25 -13.37 11.44
N ASP A 54 -0.53 -12.58 10.41
CA ASP A 54 -0.52 -13.00 9.00
C ASP A 54 -1.41 -14.24 8.74
N PHE A 55 -2.57 -14.26 9.40
CA PHE A 55 -3.65 -15.19 9.09
C PHE A 55 -4.47 -14.64 7.92
N ASP A 56 -4.72 -15.49 6.94
CA ASP A 56 -5.80 -15.28 5.98
C ASP A 56 -7.09 -15.80 6.61
N TYR A 57 -8.16 -15.01 6.55
CA TYR A 57 -9.43 -15.34 7.19
C TYR A 57 -10.63 -14.86 6.36
N PHE A 58 -11.76 -15.51 6.59
CA PHE A 58 -13.07 -15.13 6.09
C PHE A 58 -14.04 -14.94 7.26
N VAL A 59 -14.90 -13.94 7.18
CA VAL A 59 -15.86 -13.59 8.22
C VAL A 59 -17.28 -13.61 7.67
N ASP A 60 -18.09 -14.49 8.24
CA ASP A 60 -19.56 -14.46 8.23
C ASP A 60 -20.03 -14.24 9.68
N ASP A 61 -20.97 -15.00 10.23
CA ASP A 61 -21.28 -15.02 11.67
C ASP A 61 -20.08 -15.42 12.56
N LYS A 62 -19.12 -16.14 11.98
CA LYS A 62 -17.93 -16.68 12.62
C LYS A 62 -16.68 -16.20 11.87
N ILE A 63 -15.52 -16.54 12.41
CA ILE A 63 -14.23 -16.27 11.77
C ILE A 63 -13.62 -17.60 11.36
N HIS A 64 -13.51 -17.81 10.06
CA HIS A 64 -12.92 -18.97 9.43
C HIS A 64 -11.48 -18.66 9.05
N LEU A 65 -10.53 -19.47 9.51
CA LEU A 65 -9.14 -19.39 9.09
C LEU A 65 -8.99 -20.08 7.74
N LEU A 66 -8.38 -19.38 6.78
CA LEU A 66 -8.14 -19.88 5.43
C LEU A 66 -6.72 -20.41 5.30
N ASN A 67 -5.74 -19.68 5.83
CA ASN A 67 -4.32 -20.05 5.82
C ASN A 67 -3.54 -19.27 6.89
N SER A 68 -2.31 -19.69 7.19
CA SER A 68 -1.34 -18.96 8.02
C SER A 68 0.01 -18.85 7.30
N ASN A 69 0.36 -17.65 6.85
CA ASN A 69 1.55 -17.46 6.01
C ASN A 69 2.85 -17.26 6.83
N SER A 70 2.75 -16.91 8.12
CA SER A 70 3.93 -16.57 8.96
C SER A 70 4.05 -17.36 10.27
N ILE A 71 3.03 -18.14 10.63
CA ILE A 71 2.92 -18.81 11.92
C ILE A 71 3.10 -20.30 11.73
N ASP A 72 4.13 -20.85 12.40
CA ASP A 72 4.49 -22.27 12.50
C ASP A 72 3.98 -23.12 11.33
N SER A 73 4.82 -23.30 10.32
CA SER A 73 4.51 -24.02 9.07
C SER A 73 4.02 -25.45 9.27
N ASN A 74 4.06 -25.98 10.49
CA ASN A 74 3.61 -27.32 10.84
C ASN A 74 2.11 -27.41 11.19
N ILE A 75 1.40 -26.28 11.33
CA ILE A 75 -0.03 -26.28 11.67
C ILE A 75 -0.84 -25.67 10.52
N ASP A 76 -1.64 -26.50 9.87
CA ASP A 76 -2.60 -26.06 8.86
C ASP A 76 -3.92 -25.62 9.52
N TYR A 77 -4.07 -24.32 9.71
CA TYR A 77 -5.28 -23.75 10.30
C TYR A 77 -6.48 -23.70 9.33
N SER A 78 -6.32 -24.09 8.06
CA SER A 78 -7.36 -23.96 7.05
C SER A 78 -8.68 -24.63 7.45
N GLY A 79 -9.79 -23.93 7.25
CA GLY A 79 -11.14 -24.37 7.63
C GLY A 79 -11.39 -24.46 9.15
N SER A 80 -10.46 -24.00 9.99
CA SER A 80 -10.67 -23.93 11.45
C SER A 80 -11.44 -22.66 11.82
N ILE A 81 -12.30 -22.74 12.83
CA ILE A 81 -13.12 -21.63 13.29
C ILE A 81 -12.59 -21.09 14.61
N ILE A 82 -12.44 -19.77 14.73
CA ILE A 82 -12.11 -19.12 16.01
C ILE A 82 -13.35 -19.07 16.90
N THR A 83 -13.24 -19.66 18.09
CA THR A 83 -14.34 -19.77 19.06
C THR A 83 -14.20 -18.81 20.23
N ARG A 84 -12.96 -18.46 20.59
CA ARG A 84 -12.67 -17.57 21.72
C ARG A 84 -11.31 -16.94 21.56
N ILE A 85 -11.16 -15.73 22.09
CA ILE A 85 -9.87 -15.05 22.17
C ILE A 85 -9.67 -14.60 23.61
N ASN A 86 -8.52 -14.97 24.18
CA ASN A 86 -8.23 -14.83 25.61
C ASN A 86 -9.39 -15.42 26.45
N SER A 87 -9.95 -14.65 27.37
CA SER A 87 -11.13 -15.01 28.16
C SER A 87 -12.46 -14.53 27.54
N SER A 88 -12.43 -13.77 26.43
CA SER A 88 -13.60 -13.11 25.85
C SER A 88 -14.31 -13.98 24.81
N LYS A 89 -15.61 -14.18 24.99
CA LYS A 89 -16.50 -14.75 23.96
C LYS A 89 -16.88 -13.72 22.87
N ASN A 90 -16.67 -12.42 23.09
CA ASN A 90 -16.88 -11.41 22.06
C ASN A 90 -15.60 -11.23 21.22
N ILE A 91 -15.36 -12.21 20.34
CA ILE A 91 -14.13 -12.35 19.55
C ILE A 91 -13.84 -11.10 18.70
N PHE A 92 -14.87 -10.53 18.06
CA PHE A 92 -14.73 -9.36 17.17
C PHE A 92 -14.24 -8.11 17.91
N THR A 93 -14.69 -7.92 19.15
CA THR A 93 -14.20 -6.81 19.99
C THR A 93 -12.78 -7.06 20.46
N GLU A 94 -12.43 -8.30 20.81
CA GLU A 94 -11.09 -8.63 21.29
C GLU A 94 -10.02 -8.46 20.20
N LEU A 95 -10.33 -8.75 18.93
CA LEU A 95 -9.41 -8.61 17.80
C LEU A 95 -8.91 -7.20 17.54
N THR A 96 -9.71 -6.20 17.93
CA THR A 96 -9.45 -4.78 17.69
C THR A 96 -8.92 -4.05 18.92
N ARG A 97 -8.75 -4.75 20.06
CA ARG A 97 -8.17 -4.16 21.27
C ARG A 97 -6.67 -3.93 21.10
N SER A 98 -6.29 -2.65 21.07
CA SER A 98 -4.88 -2.25 21.07
C SER A 98 -4.20 -2.61 22.40
N LYS A 99 -2.95 -3.09 22.34
CA LYS A 99 -2.03 -3.36 23.48
C LYS A 99 -2.14 -4.74 24.14
N ILE A 100 -2.09 -5.81 23.35
CA ILE A 100 -1.95 -7.18 23.87
C ILE A 100 -0.59 -7.72 23.41
N ASN A 101 0.30 -8.04 24.36
CA ASN A 101 1.62 -8.61 24.05
C ASN A 101 1.54 -10.13 23.79
N ASN A 102 0.63 -10.81 24.48
CA ASN A 102 0.41 -12.24 24.37
C ASN A 102 -1.08 -12.49 24.18
N ILE A 103 -1.44 -13.25 23.16
CA ILE A 103 -2.82 -13.60 22.86
C ILE A 103 -2.99 -15.11 22.87
N THR A 104 -4.12 -15.57 23.39
CA THR A 104 -4.53 -16.97 23.27
C THR A 104 -5.71 -17.05 22.32
N ILE A 105 -5.57 -17.76 21.21
CA ILE A 105 -6.67 -18.00 20.27
C ILE A 105 -7.15 -19.42 20.47
N TYR A 106 -8.46 -19.59 20.66
CA TYR A 106 -9.11 -20.89 20.71
C TYR A 106 -9.80 -21.15 19.38
N HIS A 107 -9.57 -22.32 18.81
CA HIS A 107 -10.11 -22.74 17.54
C HIS A 107 -10.60 -24.19 17.58
N GLU A 108 -11.58 -24.53 16.75
CA GLU A 108 -12.27 -25.83 16.79
C GLU A 108 -11.33 -27.02 16.54
N LYS A 109 -10.36 -26.90 15.61
CA LYS A 109 -9.49 -28.04 15.23
C LYS A 109 -8.39 -28.36 16.24
N TYR A 110 -7.70 -27.35 16.78
CA TYR A 110 -6.46 -27.56 17.56
C TYR A 110 -6.53 -27.06 19.01
N GLY A 111 -7.73 -26.75 19.53
CA GLY A 111 -7.86 -26.26 20.91
C GLY A 111 -7.36 -24.82 21.07
N ASN A 112 -6.38 -24.58 21.94
CA ASN A 112 -5.82 -23.24 22.18
C ASN A 112 -4.40 -23.10 21.67
N GLN A 113 -4.06 -21.90 21.20
CA GLN A 113 -2.73 -21.55 20.74
C GLN A 113 -2.31 -20.20 21.32
N HIS A 114 -1.07 -20.13 21.77
CA HIS A 114 -0.50 -18.95 22.40
C HIS A 114 0.43 -18.23 21.42
N PHE A 115 0.12 -16.98 21.10
CA PHE A 115 0.93 -16.16 20.21
C PHE A 115 1.53 -14.98 20.96
N LYS A 116 2.81 -14.70 20.68
CA LYS A 116 3.49 -13.49 21.13
C LYS A 116 3.48 -12.48 20.00
N ILE A 117 2.86 -11.32 20.25
CA ILE A 117 2.77 -10.25 19.26
C ILE A 117 4.14 -9.60 19.08
N PRO A 118 4.66 -9.47 17.83
CA PRO A 118 5.93 -8.82 17.58
C PRO A 118 5.89 -7.34 18.00
N LYS A 119 6.96 -6.87 18.66
CA LYS A 119 7.11 -5.45 18.99
C LYS A 119 7.50 -4.67 17.74
N PHE A 120 6.65 -3.74 17.31
CA PHE A 120 6.94 -2.85 16.18
C PHE A 120 7.58 -1.54 16.67
N ASN A 121 8.87 -1.33 16.38
CA ASN A 121 9.52 -0.04 16.56
C ASN A 121 9.44 0.76 15.25
N LEU A 122 8.52 1.72 15.19
CA LEU A 122 8.46 2.68 14.08
C LEU A 122 9.61 3.69 14.23
N LYS A 123 10.76 3.45 13.60
CA LYS A 123 11.81 4.47 13.48
C LYS A 123 11.29 5.60 12.56
N THR A 124 11.12 6.80 13.11
CA THR A 124 10.55 7.97 12.43
C THR A 124 11.57 8.84 11.70
N ASN A 125 12.86 8.63 11.93
CA ASN A 125 13.91 9.51 11.41
C ASN A 125 14.59 8.88 10.20
N ARG A 126 13.93 8.94 9.04
CA ARG A 126 14.64 8.73 7.78
C ARG A 126 14.49 9.93 6.86
N VAL A 127 15.58 10.25 6.18
CA VAL A 127 15.60 11.25 5.11
C VAL A 127 14.71 10.71 4.00
N ASN A 128 13.54 11.30 3.80
CA ASN A 128 12.54 10.78 2.84
C ASN A 128 13.02 10.80 1.39
N PHE A 129 14.11 11.51 1.09
CA PHE A 129 14.51 11.84 -0.26
C PHE A 129 16.00 12.19 -0.39
N TYR A 130 16.68 11.59 -1.35
CA TYR A 130 18.11 11.81 -1.62
C TYR A 130 18.38 11.86 -3.13
N ILE A 131 19.20 12.82 -3.55
CA ILE A 131 19.65 12.96 -4.94
C ILE A 131 21.17 12.96 -4.99
N LYS A 132 21.74 12.23 -5.94
CA LYS A 132 23.16 12.31 -6.29
C LYS A 132 23.35 12.20 -7.79
N THR A 133 24.18 13.07 -8.34
CA THR A 133 24.56 13.03 -9.76
C THR A 133 26.01 12.58 -9.88
N ILE A 134 26.28 11.60 -10.75
CA ILE A 134 27.63 11.17 -11.13
C ILE A 134 27.64 11.05 -12.65
N GLY A 135 28.54 11.80 -13.31
CA GLY A 135 28.62 11.81 -14.77
C GLY A 135 27.28 12.14 -15.42
N LYS A 136 26.76 11.22 -16.22
CA LYS A 136 25.51 11.33 -16.97
C LYS A 136 24.27 10.81 -16.20
N CYS A 137 24.48 10.26 -15.01
CA CYS A 137 23.44 9.61 -14.21
C CYS A 137 23.00 10.47 -13.03
N THR A 138 21.70 10.65 -12.87
CA THR A 138 21.08 11.21 -11.66
C THR A 138 20.34 10.12 -10.92
N TYR A 139 20.86 9.78 -9.74
CA TYR A 139 20.24 8.85 -8.81
C TYR A 139 19.30 9.60 -7.86
N ILE A 140 18.06 9.13 -7.79
CA ILE A 140 16.99 9.68 -6.96
C ILE A 140 16.47 8.55 -6.06
N LYS A 141 16.77 8.59 -4.77
CA LYS A 141 16.17 7.72 -3.77
C LYS A 141 14.98 8.42 -3.12
N CYS A 142 13.79 7.86 -3.29
CA CYS A 142 12.60 8.31 -2.59
C CYS A 142 12.13 7.21 -1.64
N GLU A 143 12.26 7.45 -0.33
CA GLU A 143 11.89 6.48 0.69
C GLU A 143 10.40 6.53 1.07
N SER A 144 9.76 7.69 0.92
CA SER A 144 8.32 7.82 1.12
C SER A 144 7.72 9.02 0.40
N PHE A 145 6.44 8.91 0.03
CA PHE A 145 5.63 10.01 -0.51
C PHE A 145 4.83 10.70 0.59
N LYS A 146 5.35 10.79 1.82
CA LYS A 146 4.63 11.44 2.94
C LYS A 146 4.64 12.96 2.83
N ASN A 147 5.75 13.51 2.35
CA ASN A 147 5.95 14.95 2.20
C ASN A 147 6.00 15.33 0.72
N ILE A 148 5.78 16.61 0.41
CA ILE A 148 5.97 17.16 -0.94
C ILE A 148 7.47 17.15 -1.24
N ILE A 149 7.83 16.72 -2.45
CA ILE A 149 9.23 16.61 -2.89
C ILE A 149 9.49 17.73 -3.89
N ASN A 150 10.51 18.55 -3.64
CA ASN A 150 10.89 19.61 -4.57
C ASN A 150 12.03 19.16 -5.50
N LEU A 151 11.78 19.14 -6.81
CA LEU A 151 12.75 18.82 -7.87
C LEU A 151 12.95 20.00 -8.85
N ASP A 152 12.56 21.21 -8.48
CA ASP A 152 12.62 22.39 -9.35
C ASP A 152 14.04 22.64 -9.87
N SER A 153 15.07 22.35 -9.06
CA SER A 153 16.48 22.45 -9.47
C SER A 153 16.83 21.46 -10.58
N LEU A 154 16.28 20.24 -10.57
CA LEU A 154 16.54 19.23 -11.59
C LEU A 154 15.86 19.55 -12.93
N SER A 155 14.72 20.26 -12.90
CA SER A 155 13.94 20.58 -14.10
C SER A 155 14.67 21.47 -15.12
N ARG A 156 15.75 22.14 -14.69
CA ARG A 156 16.55 23.03 -15.54
C ARG A 156 17.64 22.31 -16.35
N TYR A 157 17.89 21.04 -16.04
CA TYR A 157 18.97 20.26 -16.65
C TYR A 157 18.41 19.13 -17.50
N VAL A 158 19.14 18.78 -18.57
CA VAL A 158 18.93 17.53 -19.31
C VAL A 158 19.81 16.47 -18.66
N HIS A 159 19.19 15.43 -18.12
CA HIS A 159 19.90 14.31 -17.51
C HIS A 159 19.82 13.11 -18.44
N ASN A 160 20.94 12.58 -18.93
CA ASN A 160 20.87 11.47 -19.88
C ASN A 160 20.17 10.25 -19.25
N ILE A 161 20.47 9.94 -17.98
CA ILE A 161 19.93 8.76 -17.31
C ILE A 161 19.44 9.13 -15.91
N ILE A 162 18.18 8.83 -15.61
CA ILE A 162 17.62 8.95 -14.26
C ILE A 162 17.40 7.55 -13.68
N ILE A 163 17.90 7.33 -12.47
CA ILE A 163 17.66 6.12 -11.68
C ILE A 163 16.75 6.50 -10.52
N LEU A 164 15.51 6.03 -10.53
CA LEU A 164 14.54 6.24 -9.48
C LEU A 164 14.46 5.00 -8.57
N ASP A 165 15.06 5.07 -7.39
CA ASP A 165 14.99 4.00 -6.38
C ASP A 165 13.79 4.21 -5.44
N LEU A 166 12.82 3.31 -5.56
CA LEU A 166 11.60 3.19 -4.75
C LEU A 166 11.59 1.90 -3.91
N ARG A 167 12.72 1.21 -3.75
CA ARG A 167 12.81 0.02 -2.87
C ARG A 167 12.42 0.40 -1.45
N SER A 168 11.59 -0.42 -0.83
CA SER A 168 11.06 -0.21 0.52
C SER A 168 10.28 1.09 0.70
N ASN A 169 9.79 1.71 -0.38
CA ASN A 169 8.88 2.85 -0.32
C ASN A 169 7.43 2.35 -0.16
N MET A 170 6.88 2.50 1.05
CA MET A 170 5.51 2.08 1.38
C MET A 170 4.42 3.04 0.86
N GLY A 171 4.79 4.04 0.07
CA GLY A 171 3.92 5.08 -0.44
C GLY A 171 3.82 6.29 0.47
N GLY A 172 2.64 6.89 0.52
CA GLY A 172 2.36 8.12 1.25
C GLY A 172 1.07 8.77 0.74
N THR A 173 1.06 10.09 0.60
CA THR A 173 -0.14 10.81 0.16
C THR A 173 -0.22 10.85 -1.37
N ILE A 174 -1.45 10.85 -1.89
CA ILE A 174 -1.71 11.05 -3.32
C ILE A 174 -1.22 12.43 -3.77
N LYS A 175 -1.40 13.46 -2.94
CA LYS A 175 -0.92 14.83 -3.22
C LYS A 175 0.59 14.87 -3.49
N SER A 176 1.38 14.18 -2.66
CA SER A 176 2.83 14.07 -2.86
C SER A 176 3.18 13.29 -4.13
N ALA A 177 2.46 12.21 -4.43
CA ALA A 177 2.66 11.44 -5.65
C ALA A 177 2.35 12.26 -6.92
N ILE A 178 1.23 13.00 -6.93
CA ILE A 178 0.86 13.93 -8.01
C ILE A 178 1.96 14.97 -8.21
N ASN A 179 2.41 15.59 -7.12
CA ASN A 179 3.47 16.59 -7.17
C ASN A 179 4.77 16.02 -7.75
N PHE A 180 5.16 14.82 -7.33
CA PHE A 180 6.36 14.14 -7.84
C PHE A 180 6.23 13.79 -9.33
N LEU A 181 5.14 13.13 -9.73
CA LEU A 181 4.88 12.73 -11.12
C LEU A 181 4.84 13.92 -12.08
N SER A 182 4.34 15.07 -11.60
CA SER A 182 4.24 16.28 -12.41
C SER A 182 5.61 16.83 -12.84
N TYR A 183 6.72 16.45 -12.18
CA TYR A 183 8.04 16.82 -12.69
C TYR A 183 8.46 16.02 -13.92
N PHE A 184 7.88 14.85 -14.18
CA PHE A 184 8.24 14.01 -15.32
C PHE A 184 7.27 14.23 -16.48
N ILE A 185 5.99 14.39 -16.17
CA ILE A 185 4.89 14.47 -17.15
C ILE A 185 4.59 15.92 -17.51
N SER A 186 4.42 16.21 -18.80
CA SER A 186 4.07 17.55 -19.30
C SER A 186 2.81 18.08 -18.62
N ASN A 187 2.72 19.40 -18.40
CA ASN A 187 1.60 20.04 -17.71
C ASN A 187 0.23 19.74 -18.35
N ASP A 188 -0.82 19.64 -17.54
CA ASP A 188 -2.21 19.38 -17.94
C ASP A 188 -2.46 18.04 -18.68
N VAL A 189 -1.54 17.09 -18.55
CA VAL A 189 -1.69 15.72 -19.07
C VAL A 189 -2.34 14.85 -18.00
N ASN A 190 -3.34 14.06 -18.40
CA ASN A 190 -3.96 13.05 -17.54
C ASN A 190 -2.93 11.98 -17.15
N MET A 191 -2.73 11.78 -15.85
CA MET A 191 -1.78 10.80 -15.33
C MET A 191 -2.46 9.48 -14.97
N PHE A 192 -3.65 9.57 -14.36
CA PHE A 192 -4.45 8.42 -13.91
C PHE A 192 -5.85 8.90 -13.50
N TYR A 193 -6.76 7.95 -13.30
CA TYR A 193 -8.09 8.21 -12.74
C TYR A 193 -8.22 7.63 -11.33
N LEU A 194 -9.02 8.32 -10.52
CA LEU A 194 -9.58 7.79 -9.28
C LEU A 194 -11.03 7.44 -9.53
N LYS A 195 -11.34 6.14 -9.52
CA LYS A 195 -12.70 5.63 -9.78
C LYS A 195 -13.31 5.07 -8.51
N ASN A 196 -14.54 5.48 -8.18
CA ASN A 196 -15.40 4.80 -7.22
C ASN A 196 -16.70 4.34 -7.92
N THR A 197 -17.70 3.89 -7.17
CA THR A 197 -18.98 3.42 -7.71
C THR A 197 -19.84 4.51 -8.35
N LYS A 198 -19.62 5.77 -7.97
CA LYS A 198 -20.46 6.92 -8.34
C LYS A 198 -19.77 7.88 -9.32
N GLU A 199 -18.45 7.98 -9.24
CA GLU A 199 -17.66 9.07 -9.80
C GLU A 199 -16.31 8.56 -10.31
N THR A 200 -15.81 9.21 -11.35
CA THR A 200 -14.45 9.02 -11.87
C THR A 200 -13.79 10.40 -11.96
N TYR A 201 -12.68 10.57 -11.25
CA TYR A 201 -11.91 11.80 -11.24
C TYR A 201 -10.66 11.63 -12.10
N ASN A 202 -10.47 12.54 -13.05
CA ASN A 202 -9.23 12.66 -13.80
C ASN A 202 -8.18 13.38 -12.94
N VAL A 203 -6.98 12.82 -12.84
CA VAL A 203 -5.86 13.43 -12.13
C VAL A 203 -4.79 13.86 -13.13
N LYS A 204 -4.67 15.17 -13.32
CA LYS A 204 -3.71 15.78 -14.23
C LYS A 204 -2.42 16.22 -13.55
N SER A 205 -1.33 16.28 -14.33
CA SER A 205 -0.07 16.89 -13.93
C SER A 205 -0.23 18.41 -13.72
N ILE A 206 0.48 18.95 -12.71
CA ILE A 206 0.29 20.33 -12.23
C ILE A 206 1.52 21.25 -12.37
N LYS A 207 2.65 20.73 -12.84
CA LYS A 207 3.91 21.49 -12.95
C LYS A 207 4.12 21.95 -14.40
N LYS A 208 4.47 23.23 -14.55
CA LYS A 208 4.78 23.82 -15.86
C LYS A 208 6.13 23.36 -16.43
N SER A 209 7.14 23.22 -15.58
CA SER A 209 8.46 22.71 -15.98
C SER A 209 8.55 21.21 -15.75
N LYS A 210 9.17 20.50 -16.71
CA LYS A 210 9.48 19.08 -16.62
C LYS A 210 10.97 18.83 -16.61
N ILE A 211 11.37 17.79 -15.89
CA ILE A 211 12.70 17.20 -15.95
C ILE A 211 12.87 16.58 -17.32
N LYS A 212 13.96 16.94 -18.00
CA LYS A 212 14.32 16.35 -19.28
C LYS A 212 15.25 15.18 -19.03
N PHE A 213 14.95 14.04 -19.64
CA PHE A 213 15.80 12.86 -19.59
C PHE A 213 15.74 12.03 -20.87
N ASN A 214 16.77 11.22 -21.13
CA ASN A 214 16.80 10.31 -22.27
C ASN A 214 16.36 8.89 -21.87
N GLN A 215 16.77 8.43 -20.69
CA GLN A 215 16.40 7.12 -20.14
C GLN A 215 15.95 7.23 -18.68
N LEU A 216 14.86 6.54 -18.34
CA LEU A 216 14.43 6.33 -16.96
C LEU A 216 14.56 4.86 -16.57
N ILE A 217 15.16 4.63 -15.41
CA ILE A 217 15.29 3.32 -14.77
C ILE A 217 14.60 3.40 -13.41
N ILE A 218 13.71 2.46 -13.11
CA ILE A 218 12.98 2.43 -11.84
C ILE A 218 13.33 1.16 -11.10
N TYR A 219 13.79 1.32 -9.85
CA TYR A 219 14.19 0.21 -8.99
C TYR A 219 13.21 0.05 -7.82
N TYR A 220 12.63 -1.14 -7.67
CA TYR A 220 11.62 -1.45 -6.67
C TYR A 220 11.80 -2.86 -6.10
N ASN A 221 11.08 -3.19 -5.02
CA ASN A 221 11.11 -4.52 -4.42
C ASN A 221 9.77 -4.90 -3.79
N ASN A 222 9.71 -6.08 -3.17
CA ASN A 222 8.53 -6.57 -2.44
C ASN A 222 8.04 -5.70 -1.28
N LYS A 223 8.80 -4.68 -0.86
CA LYS A 223 8.41 -3.69 0.17
C LYS A 223 7.90 -2.38 -0.43
N THR A 224 7.84 -2.27 -1.75
CA THR A 224 7.24 -1.13 -2.46
C THR A 224 5.72 -1.31 -2.52
N LEU A 225 4.96 -0.29 -2.07
CA LEU A 225 3.50 -0.39 -1.87
C LEU A 225 2.76 0.92 -2.18
N SER A 226 1.48 0.80 -2.52
CA SER A 226 0.49 1.90 -2.55
C SER A 226 0.88 3.01 -3.53
N THR A 227 0.96 4.28 -3.10
CA THR A 227 1.26 5.39 -4.03
C THR A 227 2.63 5.25 -4.70
N ALA A 228 3.57 4.48 -4.14
CA ALA A 228 4.82 4.18 -4.83
C ALA A 228 4.58 3.26 -6.05
N GLU A 229 3.68 2.28 -5.94
CA GLU A 229 3.26 1.45 -7.08
C GLU A 229 2.53 2.27 -8.13
N LEU A 230 1.68 3.22 -7.71
CA LEU A 230 1.06 4.19 -8.63
C LEU A 230 2.11 4.98 -9.41
N VAL A 231 3.12 5.52 -8.73
CA VAL A 231 4.19 6.29 -9.39
C VAL A 231 4.92 5.43 -10.43
N ILE A 232 5.24 4.18 -10.10
CA ILE A 232 5.86 3.23 -11.05
C ILE A 232 4.97 3.06 -12.29
N LYS A 233 3.69 2.72 -12.08
CA LYS A 233 2.76 2.45 -13.19
C LYS A 233 2.49 3.67 -14.05
N VAL A 234 2.37 4.86 -13.46
CA VAL A 234 2.17 6.11 -14.21
C VAL A 234 3.41 6.47 -15.03
N LEU A 235 4.61 6.34 -14.47
CA LEU A 235 5.84 6.60 -15.24
C LEU A 235 6.02 5.57 -16.36
N ALA A 236 5.79 4.29 -16.08
CA ALA A 236 5.89 3.23 -17.08
C ALA A 236 4.87 3.42 -18.21
N SER A 237 3.62 3.78 -17.91
CA SER A 237 2.61 4.04 -18.95
C SER A 237 2.89 5.26 -19.83
N ASN A 238 3.76 6.19 -19.41
CA ASN A 238 4.07 7.42 -20.11
C ASN A 238 5.43 7.42 -20.81
N PHE A 239 6.35 6.52 -20.44
CA PHE A 239 7.74 6.52 -20.89
C PHE A 239 8.25 5.10 -21.14
N ASP A 240 9.24 4.97 -22.01
CA ASP A 240 10.02 3.74 -22.08
C ASP A 240 10.97 3.66 -20.87
N VAL A 241 10.71 2.70 -19.98
CA VAL A 241 11.39 2.56 -18.69
C VAL A 241 11.99 1.17 -18.53
N PHE A 242 13.18 1.11 -17.92
CA PHE A 242 13.71 -0.15 -17.40
C PHE A 242 13.18 -0.37 -15.99
N LEU A 243 12.43 -1.45 -15.80
CA LEU A 243 11.89 -1.85 -14.51
C LEU A 243 12.82 -2.90 -13.89
N ILE A 244 13.52 -2.54 -12.81
CA ILE A 244 14.39 -3.44 -12.08
C ILE A 244 13.70 -3.78 -10.76
N GLY A 245 13.54 -5.06 -10.42
CA GLY A 245 13.00 -5.41 -9.11
C GLY A 245 12.35 -6.77 -8.99
N GLU A 246 11.37 -6.83 -8.09
CA GLU A 246 10.54 -7.98 -7.73
C GLU A 246 9.09 -7.54 -7.59
N LYS A 247 8.15 -8.49 -7.56
CA LYS A 247 6.72 -8.24 -7.38
C LYS A 247 6.45 -7.35 -6.16
N THR A 248 5.72 -6.25 -6.37
CA THR A 248 5.35 -5.26 -5.34
C THR A 248 4.17 -5.75 -4.48
N GLY A 249 3.81 -4.99 -3.44
CA GLY A 249 2.77 -5.39 -2.49
C GLY A 249 1.31 -5.36 -3.01
N GLY A 250 1.07 -4.79 -4.20
CA GLY A 250 -0.18 -4.93 -4.94
C GLY A 250 -1.35 -4.09 -4.44
N LYS A 251 -1.11 -2.97 -3.76
CA LYS A 251 -2.21 -2.10 -3.27
C LYS A 251 -2.62 -1.09 -4.34
N ASP A 252 -3.75 -1.35 -4.99
CA ASP A 252 -4.32 -0.56 -6.09
C ASP A 252 -5.50 0.35 -5.66
N ILE A 253 -5.80 0.39 -4.37
CA ILE A 253 -6.89 1.18 -3.79
C ILE A 253 -6.40 2.36 -2.92
N VAL A 254 -7.18 3.43 -2.93
CA VAL A 254 -7.08 4.58 -2.02
C VAL A 254 -7.92 4.31 -0.79
N THR A 255 -7.36 4.61 0.38
CA THR A 255 -8.09 4.55 1.65
C THR A 255 -8.17 5.93 2.27
N THR A 256 -9.33 6.31 2.80
CA THR A 256 -9.53 7.50 3.63
C THR A 256 -9.83 7.10 5.08
N ILE A 257 -9.69 8.04 6.01
CA ILE A 257 -10.15 7.88 7.40
C ILE A 257 -11.31 8.84 7.62
N ILE A 258 -12.45 8.31 8.05
CA ILE A 258 -13.59 9.13 8.48
C ILE A 258 -13.85 8.93 9.97
N GLU A 259 -14.43 9.94 10.61
CA GLU A 259 -14.83 9.92 12.01
C GLU A 259 -16.35 9.94 12.13
N TYR A 260 -16.90 9.12 13.02
CA TYR A 260 -18.32 9.12 13.39
C TYR A 260 -18.46 8.74 14.87
N ASN A 261 -19.06 9.60 15.70
CA ASN A 261 -19.29 9.35 17.13
C ASN A 261 -18.04 8.84 17.89
N LYS A 262 -16.88 9.50 17.71
CA LYS A 262 -15.57 9.11 18.30
C LYS A 262 -15.02 7.76 17.82
N MET A 263 -15.62 7.20 16.77
CA MET A 263 -15.12 6.01 16.07
C MET A 263 -14.47 6.44 14.77
N TYR A 264 -13.38 5.79 14.41
CA TYR A 264 -12.63 6.01 13.19
C TYR A 264 -12.74 4.81 12.28
N PHE A 265 -13.03 5.07 11.00
CA PHE A 265 -13.14 4.05 9.97
C PHE A 265 -12.11 4.35 8.89
N LYS A 266 -11.22 3.39 8.63
CA LYS A 266 -10.34 3.41 7.46
C LYS A 266 -11.06 2.69 6.34
N ILE A 267 -11.42 3.43 5.30
CA ILE A 267 -12.34 2.97 4.26
C ILE A 267 -11.65 3.05 2.90
N PRO A 268 -11.66 1.97 2.10
CA PRO A 268 -11.25 2.04 0.71
C PRO A 268 -12.32 2.78 -0.10
N CYS A 269 -11.90 3.84 -0.80
CA CYS A 269 -12.82 4.77 -1.43
C CYS A 269 -12.61 4.99 -2.93
N PHE A 270 -11.41 4.75 -3.44
CA PHE A 270 -11.12 4.85 -4.88
C PHE A 270 -10.21 3.72 -5.34
N LYS A 271 -10.31 3.33 -6.62
CA LYS A 271 -9.34 2.50 -7.34
C LYS A 271 -8.52 3.40 -8.25
N TYR A 272 -7.24 3.11 -8.38
CA TYR A 272 -6.40 3.70 -9.42
C TYR A 272 -6.72 3.03 -10.76
N ILE A 273 -7.01 3.82 -11.78
CA ILE A 273 -7.13 3.36 -13.17
C ILE A 273 -6.11 4.12 -14.02
N ILE A 274 -5.40 3.41 -14.88
CA ILE A 274 -4.38 3.97 -15.78
C ILE A 274 -4.72 3.48 -17.17
N ASP A 275 -4.77 4.37 -18.16
CA ASP A 275 -5.32 4.08 -19.49
C ASP A 275 -4.50 3.08 -20.32
N ASN A 276 -3.22 2.86 -19.97
CA ASN A 276 -2.31 2.05 -20.78
C ASN A 276 -1.96 0.73 -20.10
N GLU A 277 -2.00 -0.36 -20.87
CA GLU A 277 -1.48 -1.67 -20.48
C GLU A 277 0.05 -1.63 -20.32
N LEU A 278 0.56 -2.28 -19.27
CA LEU A 278 1.99 -2.36 -18.92
C LEU A 278 2.77 -3.35 -19.80
N ASP A 279 2.16 -3.90 -20.86
CA ASP A 279 2.64 -5.05 -21.62
C ASP A 279 3.84 -4.74 -22.54
N LYS A 280 4.41 -3.54 -22.46
CA LYS A 280 5.52 -3.08 -23.33
C LYS A 280 6.84 -2.79 -22.60
N HIS A 281 7.01 -3.20 -21.34
CA HIS A 281 8.19 -2.80 -20.56
C HIS A 281 9.25 -3.89 -20.41
N SER A 282 10.52 -3.48 -20.50
CA SER A 282 11.67 -4.34 -20.22
C SER A 282 11.81 -4.56 -18.72
N TYR A 283 11.41 -5.74 -18.26
CA TYR A 283 11.59 -6.20 -16.88
C TYR A 283 12.94 -6.86 -16.69
N ILE A 284 13.71 -6.40 -15.71
CA ILE A 284 14.98 -6.97 -15.30
C ILE A 284 14.82 -7.47 -13.86
N PRO A 285 14.91 -8.79 -13.60
CA PRO A 285 14.91 -9.30 -12.23
C PRO A 285 16.03 -8.65 -11.40
N SER A 286 15.75 -8.36 -10.11
CA SER A 286 16.70 -7.76 -9.16
C SER A 286 18.08 -8.45 -9.14
N ASN A 287 18.10 -9.77 -9.34
CA ASN A 287 19.33 -10.58 -9.31
C ASN A 287 20.12 -10.57 -10.63
N ASN A 288 19.60 -9.95 -11.70
CA ASN A 288 20.16 -9.99 -13.06
C ASN A 288 20.56 -8.60 -13.58
N LEU A 289 21.19 -7.78 -12.74
CA LEU A 289 21.70 -6.44 -13.12
C LEU A 289 22.73 -6.47 -14.26
N ASN A 290 23.28 -7.64 -14.58
CA ASN A 290 24.17 -7.83 -15.72
C ASN A 290 23.45 -7.71 -17.07
N LEU A 291 22.11 -7.75 -17.09
CA LEU A 291 21.28 -7.52 -18.28
C LEU A 291 21.14 -6.03 -18.63
N LEU A 292 21.57 -5.11 -17.76
CA LEU A 292 21.61 -3.70 -18.09
C LEU A 292 22.65 -3.44 -19.20
N PRO A 293 22.30 -2.65 -20.24
CA PRO A 293 23.27 -2.24 -21.25
C PRO A 293 24.55 -1.65 -20.64
N LYS A 294 25.70 -1.87 -21.29
CA LYS A 294 27.03 -1.50 -20.75
C LYS A 294 27.17 -0.01 -20.42
N GLU A 295 26.42 0.84 -21.12
CA GLU A 295 26.30 2.28 -20.87
C GLU A 295 25.71 2.65 -19.49
N PHE A 296 25.15 1.67 -18.77
CA PHE A 296 24.63 1.80 -17.41
C PHE A 296 25.58 1.23 -16.35
N SER A 297 26.88 1.11 -16.61
CA SER A 297 27.86 0.61 -15.62
C SER A 297 27.84 1.43 -14.31
N ASP A 298 27.61 2.73 -14.40
CA ASP A 298 27.49 3.63 -13.23
C ASP A 298 26.22 3.33 -12.42
N VAL A 299 25.18 2.77 -13.04
CA VAL A 299 23.96 2.32 -12.34
C VAL A 299 24.30 1.19 -11.36
N LYS A 300 25.23 0.28 -11.72
CA LYS A 300 25.68 -0.79 -10.81
C LYS A 300 26.27 -0.21 -9.52
N TYR A 301 27.04 0.89 -9.60
CA TYR A 301 27.62 1.56 -8.43
C TYR A 301 26.56 2.02 -7.41
N PHE A 302 25.39 2.48 -7.89
CA PHE A 302 24.30 2.94 -7.03
C PHE A 302 23.40 1.81 -6.52
N ILE A 303 23.33 0.70 -7.24
CA ILE A 303 22.45 -0.42 -6.91
C ILE A 303 23.11 -1.39 -5.90
N THR A 304 24.43 -1.56 -5.95
CA THR A 304 25.18 -2.50 -5.09
C THR A 304 25.61 -1.92 -3.74
N LYS A 305 25.38 -0.63 -3.49
CA LYS A 305 25.61 0.05 -2.21
C LYS A 305 24.28 0.35 -1.52
#